data_AF-A0A0C3PJA5-F1
#
_entry.id   AF-A0A0C3PJA5-F1
#
_cell.length_a   1.000
_cell.length_b   1.000
_cell.length_c   1.000
_cell.angle_alpha   90.00
_cell.angle_beta   90.00
_cell.angle_gamma   90.00
#
_symmetry.space_group_name_H-M   'P 1'
#
loop_
_entity.id
_entity.type
_entity.pdbx_description
1 polymer ?
#
loop_
_entity_poly.entity_id
_entity_poly.type
_entity_poly.pdbx_seq_one_letter_code
_entity_poly.pdbx_strand_id
1 'polypeptide(L)'
;MSIRRREPFKFGNDPDALDEQALVLDEQEQEEVIQNLKDKSEHHNTQYIILFQIVIGLSALLHVVFFFSPSKQSPLAAIFPTSGSESTPRKLPLTTYFTITHMLLHVDLSLHLLPPSNRVRSFIAGTTSNTIPGSYALLFSLLSVAPLVALFMRLSWVDIAWWSTALLLTWFIHGGQRWMRDEEEALQKLETLRYDAKGA
;
A
#
# COMPACT_ATOMS: atom_id res chain seq x y z
N MET A 1 14.94 -40.54 11.33
CA MET A 1 14.13 -40.98 10.17
C MET A 1 12.78 -41.42 10.70
N SER A 2 11.72 -40.68 10.41
CA SER A 2 10.34 -41.05 10.75
C SER A 2 9.63 -41.44 9.45
N ILE A 3 9.10 -42.66 9.39
CA ILE A 3 8.37 -43.19 8.24
C ILE A 3 6.90 -42.79 8.39
N ARG A 4 6.39 -41.99 7.44
CA ARG A 4 4.99 -41.54 7.36
C ARG A 4 4.10 -42.71 6.95
N ARG A 5 3.09 -43.03 7.76
CA ARG A 5 2.06 -44.04 7.45
C ARG A 5 1.03 -43.43 6.53
N ARG A 6 0.69 -44.11 5.43
CA ARG A 6 -0.38 -43.71 4.50
C ARG A 6 -1.66 -44.47 4.85
N GLU A 7 -2.71 -43.75 5.19
CA GLU A 7 -4.08 -44.25 5.21
C GLU A 7 -4.61 -44.28 3.76
N PRO A 8 -5.07 -45.42 3.22
CA PRO A 8 -5.57 -45.49 1.86
C PRO A 8 -7.00 -44.94 1.75
N PHE A 9 -7.24 -44.18 0.68
CA PHE A 9 -8.56 -43.67 0.28
C PHE A 9 -9.59 -44.82 0.16
N LYS A 10 -10.72 -44.70 0.85
CA LYS A 10 -11.91 -45.54 0.61
C LYS A 10 -12.76 -44.88 -0.46
N PHE A 11 -12.79 -45.48 -1.65
CA PHE A 11 -13.75 -45.13 -2.70
C PHE A 11 -15.14 -45.63 -2.29
N GLY A 12 -16.01 -44.72 -1.83
CA GLY A 12 -17.44 -44.95 -1.81
C GLY A 12 -17.99 -44.77 -3.22
N ASN A 13 -18.48 -45.85 -3.83
CA ASN A 13 -19.24 -45.82 -5.09
C ASN A 13 -20.66 -45.29 -4.84
N ASP A 14 -20.80 -44.10 -4.25
CA ASP A 14 -22.10 -43.48 -3.99
C ASP A 14 -22.23 -42.21 -4.84
N PRO A 15 -23.19 -42.12 -5.77
CA PRO A 15 -23.33 -40.98 -6.68
C PRO A 15 -23.74 -39.67 -5.98
N ASP A 16 -24.09 -39.70 -4.69
CA ASP A 16 -24.31 -38.52 -3.84
C ASP A 16 -23.03 -38.06 -3.08
N ALA A 17 -21.88 -38.73 -3.27
CA ALA A 17 -20.60 -38.37 -2.65
C ALA A 17 -19.86 -37.17 -3.32
N LEU A 18 -20.60 -36.33 -4.05
CA LEU A 18 -20.07 -35.20 -4.82
C LEU A 18 -19.97 -33.89 -4.02
N ASP A 19 -20.59 -33.81 -2.84
CA ASP A 19 -20.39 -32.69 -1.92
C ASP A 19 -19.28 -33.05 -0.93
N GLU A 20 -18.06 -32.61 -1.28
CA GLU A 20 -16.97 -32.36 -0.34
C GLU A 20 -16.66 -33.53 0.61
N GLN A 21 -15.77 -34.43 0.18
CA GLN A 21 -14.85 -35.04 1.14
C GLN A 21 -14.14 -33.90 1.86
N ALA A 22 -14.73 -33.43 2.97
CA ALA A 22 -14.11 -32.56 3.93
C ALA A 22 -12.86 -33.30 4.38
N LEU A 23 -11.75 -33.01 3.72
CA LEU A 23 -10.44 -33.54 4.02
C LEU A 23 -10.13 -33.00 5.41
N VAL A 24 -10.52 -33.75 6.44
CA VAL A 24 -10.21 -33.45 7.82
C VAL A 24 -8.70 -33.57 7.94
N LEU A 25 -8.02 -32.43 7.87
CA LEU A 25 -6.58 -32.35 8.10
C LEU A 25 -6.32 -32.78 9.54
N ASP A 26 -5.33 -33.64 9.73
CA ASP A 26 -4.84 -33.94 11.07
C ASP A 26 -4.19 -32.68 11.69
N GLU A 27 -3.97 -32.67 13.00
CA GLU A 27 -3.46 -31.49 13.70
C GLU A 27 -2.09 -31.03 13.18
N GLN A 28 -1.27 -31.97 12.73
CA GLN A 28 0.07 -31.67 12.22
C GLN A 28 -0.01 -31.03 10.83
N GLU A 29 -0.88 -31.54 9.97
CA GLU A 29 -1.14 -30.98 8.64
C GLU A 29 -1.79 -29.59 8.73
N GLN A 30 -2.71 -29.36 9.69
CA GLN A 30 -3.25 -28.04 9.97
C GLN A 30 -2.16 -27.03 10.35
N GLU A 31 -1.26 -27.41 11.26
CA GLU A 31 -0.15 -26.54 11.69
C GLU A 31 0.81 -26.23 10.52
N GLU A 32 1.15 -27.24 9.71
CA GLU A 32 2.02 -27.06 8.54
C GLU A 32 1.39 -26.11 7.51
N VAL A 33 0.08 -26.25 7.24
CA VAL A 33 -0.63 -25.36 6.32
C VAL A 33 -0.68 -23.93 6.85
N ILE A 34 -1.04 -23.73 8.13
CA ILE A 34 -1.12 -22.39 8.73
C ILE A 34 0.26 -21.73 8.74
N GLN A 35 1.32 -22.46 9.10
CA GLN A 35 2.68 -21.93 9.09
C GLN A 35 3.14 -21.54 7.69
N ASN A 36 2.86 -22.38 6.68
CA ASN A 36 3.19 -22.07 5.29
C ASN A 36 2.45 -20.81 4.80
N LEU A 37 1.17 -20.67 5.17
CA LEU A 37 0.39 -19.47 4.84
C LEU A 37 0.96 -18.21 5.50
N LYS A 38 1.39 -18.28 6.77
CA LYS A 38 2.06 -17.18 7.47
C LYS A 38 3.37 -16.79 6.78
N ASP A 39 4.25 -17.75 6.51
CA ASP A 39 5.54 -17.51 5.85
C ASP A 39 5.36 -16.87 4.47
N LYS A 40 4.37 -17.35 3.71
CA LYS A 40 4.03 -16.80 2.39
C LYS A 40 3.45 -15.38 2.47
N SER A 41 2.59 -15.14 3.46
CA SER A 41 2.00 -13.81 3.71
C SER A 41 3.08 -12.80 4.08
N GLU A 42 3.98 -13.13 5.00
CA GLU A 42 5.11 -12.27 5.37
C GLU A 42 6.02 -11.95 4.17
N HIS A 43 6.25 -12.95 3.31
CA HIS A 43 7.01 -12.76 2.08
C HIS A 43 6.33 -11.78 1.11
N HIS A 44 5.03 -11.94 0.87
CA HIS A 44 4.26 -11.04 0.01
C HIS A 44 4.18 -9.62 0.60
N ASN A 45 3.93 -9.48 1.89
CA ASN A 45 3.91 -8.19 2.58
C ASN A 45 5.22 -7.44 2.42
N THR A 46 6.36 -8.15 2.52
CA THR A 46 7.68 -7.57 2.27
C THR A 46 7.81 -7.06 0.83
N GLN A 47 7.35 -7.84 -0.16
CA GLN A 47 7.37 -7.42 -1.56
C GLN A 47 6.47 -6.20 -1.82
N TYR A 48 5.28 -6.15 -1.22
CA TYR A 48 4.37 -5.00 -1.33
C TYR A 48 4.98 -3.73 -0.74
N ILE A 49 5.63 -3.83 0.43
CA ILE A 49 6.33 -2.70 1.04
C ILE A 49 7.42 -2.19 0.09
N ILE A 50 8.24 -3.06 -0.50
CA ILE A 50 9.28 -2.66 -1.47
C ILE A 50 8.66 -1.96 -2.68
N LEU A 51 7.58 -2.50 -3.23
CA LEU A 51 6.87 -1.90 -4.35
C LEU A 51 6.35 -0.49 -3.99
N PHE A 52 5.70 -0.34 -2.84
CA PHE A 52 5.22 0.97 -2.38
C PHE A 52 6.38 1.97 -2.20
N GLN A 53 7.52 1.54 -1.64
CA GLN A 53 8.70 2.40 -1.52
C GLN A 53 9.23 2.87 -2.88
N ILE A 54 9.26 1.99 -3.88
CA ILE A 54 9.66 2.35 -5.24
C ILE A 54 8.70 3.40 -5.81
N VAL A 55 7.39 3.18 -5.70
CA VAL A 55 6.38 4.12 -6.22
C VAL A 55 6.47 5.48 -5.52
N ILE A 56 6.62 5.50 -4.19
CA ILE A 56 6.81 6.73 -3.43
C ILE A 56 8.11 7.43 -3.85
N GLY A 57 9.21 6.69 -3.98
CA GLY A 57 10.51 7.24 -4.37
C GLY A 57 10.46 7.90 -5.75
N LEU A 58 9.81 7.24 -6.72
CA LEU A 58 9.59 7.81 -8.06
C LEU A 58 8.73 9.08 -7.99
N SER A 59 7.62 9.05 -7.24
CA SER A 59 6.75 10.21 -7.07
C SER A 59 7.44 11.38 -6.38
N ALA A 60 8.24 11.12 -5.35
CA ALA A 60 9.04 12.13 -4.65
C ALA A 60 10.12 12.72 -5.56
N LEU A 61 10.81 11.89 -6.36
CA LEU A 61 11.78 12.34 -7.35
C LEU A 61 11.15 13.29 -8.37
N LEU A 62 9.96 12.96 -8.88
CA LEU A 62 9.19 13.83 -9.79
C LEU A 62 8.88 15.19 -9.14
N HIS A 63 8.48 15.21 -7.85
CA HIS A 63 8.25 16.45 -7.11
C HIS A 63 9.54 17.25 -6.88
N VAL A 64 10.67 16.60 -6.64
CA VAL A 64 12.00 17.24 -6.54
C VAL A 64 12.36 17.90 -7.88
N VAL A 65 12.23 17.19 -8.99
CA VAL A 65 12.50 17.75 -10.32
C VAL A 65 11.59 18.95 -10.60
N PHE A 66 10.30 18.85 -10.28
CA PHE A 66 9.36 19.96 -10.38
C PHE A 66 9.75 21.16 -9.49
N PHE A 67 10.25 20.90 -8.28
CA PHE A 67 10.72 21.91 -7.34
C PHE A 67 11.93 22.69 -7.88
N PHE A 68 12.83 22.05 -8.63
CA PHE A 68 13.97 22.73 -9.25
C PHE A 68 13.70 23.27 -10.67
N SER A 69 12.60 22.87 -11.31
CA SER A 69 12.23 23.35 -12.63
C SER A 69 11.86 24.84 -12.63
N PRO A 70 12.52 25.69 -13.46
CA PRO A 70 12.21 27.13 -13.55
C PRO A 70 10.83 27.39 -14.18
N SER A 71 10.41 26.55 -15.13
CA SER A 71 9.15 26.74 -15.85
C SER A 71 7.94 26.46 -14.97
N LYS A 72 8.11 25.64 -13.91
CA LYS A 72 7.02 25.13 -13.05
C LYS A 72 5.88 24.50 -13.86
N GLN A 73 6.20 23.96 -15.02
CA GLN A 73 5.27 23.16 -15.81
C GLN A 73 5.09 21.79 -15.16
N SER A 74 3.86 21.29 -15.15
CA SER A 74 3.56 19.94 -14.69
C SER A 74 4.43 18.93 -15.43
N PRO A 75 5.13 18.00 -14.74
CA PRO A 75 5.91 16.95 -15.40
C PRO A 75 5.06 16.05 -16.31
N LEU A 76 3.76 15.94 -16.01
CA LEU A 76 2.81 15.18 -16.84
C LEU A 76 2.58 15.83 -18.21
N ALA A 77 2.85 17.13 -18.37
CA ALA A 77 2.71 17.81 -19.65
C ALA A 77 3.70 17.29 -20.71
N ALA A 78 4.79 16.64 -20.29
CA ALA A 78 5.71 15.97 -21.21
C ALA A 78 5.07 14.75 -21.90
N ILE A 79 4.11 14.09 -21.26
CA ILE A 79 3.38 12.92 -21.78
C ILE A 79 2.05 13.35 -22.40
N PHE A 80 1.38 14.32 -21.77
CA PHE A 80 0.07 14.83 -22.17
C PHE A 80 0.18 16.31 -22.53
N PRO A 81 0.64 16.64 -23.75
CA PRO A 81 0.81 18.02 -24.16
C PRO A 81 -0.54 18.75 -24.19
N THR A 82 -0.66 19.83 -23.43
CA THR A 82 -1.83 20.71 -23.47
C THR A 82 -1.74 21.65 -24.66
N SER A 83 -2.59 21.42 -25.67
CA SER A 83 -2.75 22.27 -26.85
C SER A 83 -3.50 23.57 -26.51
N GLY A 84 -2.90 24.45 -25.71
CA GLY A 84 -3.51 25.71 -25.27
C GLY A 84 -2.74 26.92 -25.78
N SER A 85 -3.31 27.64 -26.74
CA SER A 85 -2.82 28.91 -27.33
C SER A 85 -3.00 30.11 -26.37
N GLU A 86 -2.68 29.97 -25.08
CA GLU A 86 -2.71 31.09 -24.14
C GLU A 86 -1.30 31.56 -23.84
N SER A 87 -1.03 32.84 -24.13
CA SER A 87 0.27 33.51 -24.11
C SER A 87 0.94 33.57 -22.74
N THR A 88 0.29 33.09 -21.67
CA THR A 88 0.91 32.87 -20.36
C THR A 88 0.23 31.70 -19.65
N PRO A 89 0.93 30.60 -19.33
CA PRO A 89 0.34 29.50 -18.56
C PRO A 89 -0.01 30.00 -17.16
N ARG A 90 -1.29 29.93 -16.80
CA ARG A 90 -1.78 30.24 -15.44
C ARG A 90 -1.19 29.21 -14.46
N LYS A 91 -0.48 29.69 -13.43
CA LYS A 91 0.17 28.84 -12.43
C LYS A 91 -0.61 28.85 -11.12
N LEU A 92 -0.55 27.74 -10.38
CA LEU A 92 -1.14 27.64 -9.05
C LEU A 92 -0.42 28.61 -8.10
N PRO A 93 -1.13 29.48 -7.36
CA PRO A 93 -0.51 30.28 -6.31
C PRO A 93 0.04 29.33 -5.24
N LEU A 94 1.13 29.74 -4.56
CA LEU A 94 1.74 28.92 -3.50
C LEU A 94 2.24 27.54 -3.96
N THR A 95 2.48 27.35 -5.27
CA THR A 95 3.04 26.11 -5.85
C THR A 95 4.19 25.54 -5.02
N THR A 96 5.15 26.38 -4.62
CA THR A 96 6.30 25.97 -3.80
C THR A 96 5.90 25.35 -2.47
N TYR A 97 4.93 25.93 -1.76
CA TYR A 97 4.45 25.41 -0.48
C TYR A 97 3.74 24.06 -0.65
N PHE A 98 2.89 23.93 -1.67
CA PHE A 98 2.23 22.66 -1.97
C PHE A 98 3.24 21.57 -2.35
N THR A 99 4.25 21.89 -3.16
CA THR A 99 5.31 20.94 -3.51
C THR A 99 6.11 20.50 -2.29
N ILE A 100 6.52 21.43 -1.41
CA ILE A 100 7.22 21.08 -0.16
C ILE A 100 6.33 20.19 0.70
N THR A 101 5.04 20.51 0.82
CA THR A 101 4.07 19.70 1.58
C THR A 101 3.97 18.28 1.04
N HIS A 102 3.83 18.10 -0.28
CA HIS A 102 3.82 16.78 -0.91
C HIS A 102 5.13 16.03 -0.69
N MET A 103 6.28 16.70 -0.81
CA MET A 103 7.59 16.09 -0.55
C MET A 103 7.72 15.59 0.89
N LEU A 104 7.33 16.41 1.88
CA LEU A 104 7.34 16.01 3.29
C LEU A 104 6.39 14.84 3.54
N LEU A 105 5.24 14.81 2.89
CA LEU A 105 4.29 13.71 2.99
C LEU A 105 4.81 12.42 2.36
N HIS A 106 5.54 12.48 1.25
CA HIS A 106 6.19 11.29 0.69
C HIS A 106 7.25 10.72 1.65
N VAL A 107 8.02 11.58 2.33
CA VAL A 107 8.97 11.15 3.36
C VAL A 107 8.23 10.49 4.53
N ASP A 108 7.15 11.11 5.03
CA ASP A 108 6.33 10.58 6.11
C ASP A 108 5.72 9.21 5.75
N LEU A 109 5.11 9.08 4.57
CA LEU A 109 4.55 7.82 4.06
C LEU A 109 5.61 6.74 3.89
N SER A 110 6.79 7.10 3.37
CA SER A 110 7.92 6.18 3.24
C SER A 110 8.36 5.66 4.61
N LEU A 111 8.53 6.53 5.60
CA LEU A 111 8.92 6.12 6.95
C LEU A 111 7.86 5.27 7.64
N HIS A 112 6.58 5.58 7.40
CA HIS A 112 5.46 4.84 7.96
C HIS A 112 5.40 3.40 7.45
N LEU A 113 5.76 3.16 6.19
CA LEU A 113 5.82 1.83 5.59
C LEU A 113 7.01 0.98 6.05
N LEU A 114 8.07 1.60 6.61
CA LEU A 114 9.23 0.84 7.05
C LEU A 114 8.95 0.12 8.39
N PRO A 115 9.41 -1.13 8.55
CA PRO A 115 9.33 -1.83 9.82
C PRO A 115 9.94 -1.00 10.97
N PRO A 116 9.39 -1.06 12.19
CA PRO A 116 9.95 -0.33 13.35
C PRO A 116 11.42 -0.65 13.63
N SER A 117 11.88 -1.85 13.25
CA SER A 117 13.26 -2.32 13.39
C SER A 117 14.25 -1.71 12.40
N ASN A 118 13.77 -0.95 11.40
CA ASN A 118 14.63 -0.39 10.37
C ASN A 118 15.49 0.78 10.91
N ARG A 119 16.81 0.74 10.67
CA ARG A 119 17.77 1.77 11.09
C ARG A 119 17.47 3.15 10.54
N VAL A 120 16.93 3.25 9.32
CA VAL A 120 16.58 4.52 8.69
C VAL A 120 15.44 5.19 9.44
N ARG A 121 14.43 4.38 9.81
CA ARG A 121 13.29 4.84 10.60
C ARG A 121 13.75 5.29 11.99
N SER A 122 14.60 4.52 12.67
CA SER A 122 15.09 4.91 14.00
C SER A 122 16.00 6.14 13.97
N PHE A 123 16.82 6.30 12.93
CA PHE A 123 17.65 7.50 12.75
C PHE A 123 16.81 8.77 12.59
N ILE A 124 15.78 8.72 11.73
CA ILE A 124 14.94 9.88 11.44
C ILE A 124 13.91 10.15 12.55
N ALA A 125 13.24 9.11 13.06
CA ALA A 125 12.26 9.23 14.15
C ALA A 125 12.93 9.56 15.50
N GLY A 126 14.21 9.25 15.68
CA GLY A 126 14.99 9.73 16.83
C GLY A 126 15.12 11.26 16.87
N THR A 127 14.90 11.93 15.74
CA THR A 127 14.85 13.41 15.65
C THR A 127 13.42 13.97 15.74
N THR A 128 12.41 13.18 15.39
CA THR A 128 10.99 13.56 15.43
C THR A 128 10.21 12.57 16.30
N SER A 129 10.06 12.87 17.59
CA SER A 129 9.55 11.93 18.60
C SER A 129 8.11 11.44 18.39
N ASN A 130 7.45 11.83 17.32
CA ASN A 130 6.19 11.27 16.86
C ASN A 130 6.21 11.36 15.33
N THR A 131 6.48 10.25 14.64
CA THR A 131 5.98 10.08 13.26
C THR A 131 4.48 10.25 13.40
N ILE A 132 3.95 11.41 13.02
CA ILE A 132 2.57 11.80 13.32
C ILE A 132 1.70 10.65 12.81
N PRO A 133 1.03 9.87 13.68
CA PRO A 133 -0.02 8.99 13.23
C PRO A 133 -1.21 9.91 12.96
N GLY A 134 -1.05 10.74 11.93
CA GLY A 134 -2.10 11.62 11.47
C GLY A 134 -3.19 10.67 11.00
N SER A 135 -4.38 10.82 11.58
CA SER A 135 -5.57 10.20 10.98
C SER A 135 -5.49 10.43 9.47
N TYR A 136 -5.56 9.37 8.67
CA TYR A 136 -5.51 9.49 7.21
C TYR A 136 -6.51 10.53 6.71
N ALA A 137 -7.60 10.79 7.45
CA ALA A 137 -8.53 11.89 7.20
C ALA A 137 -7.87 13.28 7.15
N LEU A 138 -6.93 13.58 8.05
CA LEU A 138 -6.17 14.84 8.03
C LEU A 138 -5.23 14.91 6.83
N LEU A 139 -4.55 13.79 6.51
CA LEU A 139 -3.68 13.70 5.34
C LEU A 139 -4.49 13.91 4.05
N PHE A 140 -5.63 13.23 3.89
CA PHE A 140 -6.52 13.40 2.75
C PHE A 140 -7.05 14.83 2.65
N SER A 141 -7.44 15.43 3.77
CA SER A 141 -7.90 16.82 3.80
C SER A 141 -6.81 17.77 3.34
N LEU A 142 -5.59 17.65 3.88
CA LEU A 142 -4.45 18.48 3.52
C LEU A 142 -4.05 18.32 2.04
N LEU A 143 -4.02 17.08 1.56
CA LEU A 143 -3.67 16.75 0.17
C LEU A 143 -4.75 17.17 -0.83
N SER A 144 -6.01 17.26 -0.42
CA SER A 144 -7.10 17.70 -1.29
C SER A 144 -7.05 19.19 -1.61
N VAL A 145 -6.34 20.01 -0.82
CA VAL A 145 -6.32 21.47 -0.99
C VAL A 145 -5.74 21.86 -2.35
N ALA A 146 -4.57 21.36 -2.72
CA ALA A 146 -3.92 21.72 -3.99
C ALA A 146 -4.78 21.37 -5.24
N PRO A 147 -5.31 20.14 -5.40
CA PRO A 147 -6.17 19.82 -6.54
C PRO A 147 -7.50 20.58 -6.51
N LEU A 148 -8.08 20.87 -5.34
CA LEU A 148 -9.29 21.70 -5.24
C LEU A 148 -9.05 23.15 -5.66
N VAL A 149 -7.92 23.75 -5.26
CA VAL A 149 -7.53 25.09 -5.73
C VAL A 149 -7.28 25.08 -7.23
N ALA A 150 -6.60 24.06 -7.77
CA ALA A 150 -6.39 23.91 -9.21
C ALA A 150 -7.71 23.81 -9.98
N LEU A 151 -8.67 23.03 -9.47
CA LEU A 151 -10.01 22.89 -10.04
C LEU A 151 -10.78 24.22 -9.99
N PHE A 152 -10.77 24.92 -8.84
CA PHE A 152 -11.45 26.21 -8.67
C PHE A 152 -10.89 27.28 -9.60
N MET A 153 -9.58 27.28 -9.82
CA MET A 153 -8.90 28.19 -10.76
C MET A 153 -9.08 27.80 -12.23
N ARG A 154 -9.74 26.67 -12.51
CA ARG A 154 -9.95 26.08 -13.85
C ARG A 154 -8.63 25.91 -14.60
N LEU A 155 -7.62 25.39 -13.91
CA LEU A 155 -6.35 25.01 -14.55
C LEU A 155 -6.56 23.84 -15.51
N SER A 156 -5.52 23.51 -16.28
CA SER A 156 -5.59 22.37 -17.19
C SER A 156 -5.85 21.08 -16.43
N TRP A 157 -6.50 20.11 -17.08
CA TRP A 157 -6.72 18.79 -16.47
C TRP A 157 -5.40 18.10 -16.09
N VAL A 158 -4.31 18.39 -16.81
CA VAL A 158 -2.95 17.88 -16.53
C VAL A 158 -2.41 18.44 -15.21
N ASP A 159 -2.68 19.71 -14.91
CA ASP A 159 -2.31 20.32 -13.63
C ASP A 159 -3.13 19.73 -12.49
N ILE A 160 -4.45 19.57 -12.70
CA ILE A 160 -5.34 18.96 -11.70
C ILE A 160 -4.90 17.52 -11.40
N ALA A 161 -4.60 16.74 -12.43
CA ALA A 161 -4.10 15.38 -12.29
C ALA A 161 -2.76 15.34 -11.53
N TRP A 162 -1.83 16.24 -11.87
CA TRP A 162 -0.54 16.37 -11.19
C TRP A 162 -0.70 16.67 -9.70
N TRP A 163 -1.52 17.65 -9.35
CA TRP A 163 -1.77 18.00 -7.95
C TRP A 163 -2.58 16.93 -7.19
N SER A 164 -3.27 16.04 -7.91
CA SER A 164 -3.97 14.89 -7.32
C SER A 164 -3.07 13.69 -7.05
N THR A 165 -1.83 13.67 -7.56
CA THR A 165 -0.94 12.50 -7.47
C THR A 165 -0.64 12.08 -6.04
N ALA A 166 -0.32 13.03 -5.15
CA ALA A 166 -0.03 12.72 -3.75
C ALA A 166 -1.27 12.18 -3.01
N LEU A 167 -2.46 12.69 -3.32
CA LEU A 167 -3.73 12.19 -2.79
C LEU A 167 -3.97 10.74 -3.23
N LEU A 168 -3.86 10.47 -4.54
CA LEU A 168 -4.04 9.13 -5.10
C LEU A 168 -3.02 8.14 -4.54
N LEU A 169 -1.76 8.56 -4.40
CA LEU A 169 -0.72 7.73 -3.83
C LEU A 169 -1.01 7.38 -2.36
N THR A 170 -1.42 8.37 -1.56
CA THR A 170 -1.79 8.16 -0.16
C THR A 170 -2.95 7.19 -0.04
N TRP A 171 -3.96 7.33 -0.89
CA TRP A 171 -5.10 6.42 -0.95
C TRP A 171 -4.67 4.99 -1.31
N PHE A 172 -3.83 4.84 -2.33
CA PHE A 172 -3.30 3.55 -2.78
C PHE A 172 -2.52 2.83 -1.66
N ILE A 173 -1.61 3.55 -0.99
CA ILE A 173 -0.82 3.00 0.12
C ILE A 173 -1.73 2.62 1.30
N HIS A 174 -2.67 3.49 1.66
CA HIS A 174 -3.62 3.21 2.74
C HIS A 174 -4.45 1.95 2.45
N GLY A 175 -4.93 1.81 1.21
CA GLY A 175 -5.65 0.62 0.76
C GLY A 175 -4.78 -0.64 0.84
N GLY A 176 -3.53 -0.56 0.36
CA GLY A 176 -2.57 -1.66 0.44
C GLY A 176 -2.27 -2.09 1.88
N GLN A 177 -2.03 -1.15 2.79
CA GLN A 177 -1.82 -1.45 4.21
C GLN A 177 -3.04 -2.05 4.89
N ARG A 178 -4.24 -1.58 4.52
CA ARG A 178 -5.48 -2.19 5.01
C ARG A 178 -5.59 -3.63 4.54
N TRP A 179 -5.33 -3.91 3.26
CA TRP A 179 -5.37 -5.27 2.74
C TRP A 179 -4.37 -6.19 3.46
N MET A 180 -3.13 -5.75 3.69
CA MET A 180 -2.15 -6.55 4.45
C MET A 180 -2.61 -6.86 5.89
N ARG A 181 -3.28 -5.92 6.56
CA ARG A 181 -3.86 -6.16 7.90
C ARG A 181 -5.05 -7.11 7.85
N ASP A 182 -5.94 -6.95 6.89
CA ASP A 182 -7.10 -7.82 6.71
C ASP A 182 -6.64 -9.27 6.44
N GLU A 183 -5.51 -9.47 5.73
CA GLU A 183 -4.88 -10.77 5.54
C GLU A 183 -4.33 -11.37 6.84
N GLU A 184 -3.62 -10.58 7.65
CA GLU A 184 -3.11 -11.00 8.96
C GLU A 184 -4.25 -11.38 9.92
N GLU A 185 -5.31 -10.57 9.96
CA GLU A 185 -6.51 -10.86 10.76
C GLU A 185 -7.21 -12.15 10.30
N ALA A 186 -7.26 -12.41 9.00
CA ALA A 186 -7.80 -13.65 8.46
C ALA A 186 -6.96 -14.87 8.87
N LEU A 187 -5.62 -14.77 8.86
CA LEU A 187 -4.72 -15.82 9.32
C LEU A 187 -4.84 -16.09 10.81
N GLN A 188 -4.92 -15.03 11.63
CA GLN A 188 -5.18 -15.17 13.06
C GLN A 188 -6.52 -15.85 13.32
N LYS A 189 -7.56 -15.49 12.55
CA LYS A 189 -8.86 -16.15 12.65
C LYS A 189 -8.79 -17.63 12.27
N LEU A 190 -8.03 -17.99 11.24
CA LEU A 190 -7.80 -19.41 10.87
C LEU A 190 -7.14 -20.18 12.02
N GLU A 191 -6.18 -19.57 12.72
CA GLU A 191 -5.55 -20.16 13.91
C GLU A 191 -6.56 -20.37 15.05
N THR A 192 -7.50 -19.44 15.26
CA THR A 192 -8.57 -19.62 16.26
C THR A 192 -9.59 -20.70 15.91
N LEU A 193 -9.72 -21.04 14.62
CA LEU A 193 -10.66 -22.07 14.14
C LEU A 193 -10.05 -23.48 14.13
N ARG A 194 -8.79 -23.63 14.57
CA ARG A 194 -8.14 -24.93 14.71
C ARG A 194 -8.98 -25.85 15.60
N TYR A 195 -9.31 -27.03 15.09
CA TYR A 195 -10.08 -28.03 15.83
C TYR A 195 -9.17 -29.16 16.37
N ASP A 196 -9.47 -29.61 17.58
CA ASP A 196 -8.85 -30.81 18.18
C ASP A 196 -9.61 -32.04 17.67
N ALA A 197 -8.98 -32.76 16.74
CA ALA A 197 -9.54 -33.98 16.17
C ALA A 197 -9.32 -35.14 17.15
N LYS A 198 -10.10 -35.19 18.24
CA LYS A 198 -10.07 -36.33 19.15
C LYS A 198 -10.56 -37.57 18.43
N GLY A 199 -9.60 -38.44 18.08
CA GLY A 199 -9.70 -39.76 17.46
C GLY A 199 -11.11 -40.29 17.15
N ALA A 200 -11.41 -40.38 15.85
CA ALA A 200 -12.33 -41.39 15.32
C ALA A 200 -11.57 -42.72 15.12
#